data_AF-A0A963ZY54-F1
#
_entry.id   AF-A0A963ZY54-F1
#
_cell.length_a   1.000
_cell.length_b   1.000
_cell.length_c   1.000
_cell.angle_alpha   90.00
_cell.angle_beta   90.00
_cell.angle_gamma   90.00
#
_symmetry.space_group_name_H-M   'P 1'
#
loop_
_entity.id
_entity.type
_entity.pdbx_description
1 polymer ?
#
loop_
_entity_poly.entity_id
_entity_poly.type
_entity_poly.pdbx_seq_one_letter_code
_entity_poly.pdbx_strand_id
1 'polypeptide(L)'
;MKITMLKIAALACMFAAASQINGQIPSDNPYAAAFPETGKHWTSRIKWNNRVDALKVPGLVAAGSRVDSARLDSVMQSLSNAGGGVLYFEKGLYYFAGSIRLRSGVVLRGADPVPGKKQPDAPLVYPTRFVFPIMEIDGRGTASAESVKVLPAVAEQKSIFTGLDPEKNFGLVNLDINRAVINLRNAPLGQPVDQLKTKELHSRVLLLGLHLNNAAVPDPSIPTAVQSAAGHDWQRWPWKLAGTINLTAGADAVIAGCRINDQPTDNFRQNDFMTEDGMTFDGFDARYRFSDHPAVALNYPAGPALKRVKHIEVRGNRFFVSRGNDPVVFAGENVKFIDNQSVEIEEQENVVLDGRVASNKNYNALYGRDDLARPFDFTTRQGDTIPFRLIEPPRVEAEEKYPLILFLHDYTGRGGDNSNQMRQFVWQLAQPEIQRDHPCFVIAPQLPASEERWKAKFNFAFTWSLQACEDIMDQICEKYPIDLSRIYLVGIDIGADALFDLALNDPGRYAALASFGGYYRFSKQSASQLSKLPVQLTWGEADEWITREQRRIMTFDLRLNGVSVKTREIPATGKKCWNHLLEDAPDFFQWLFDQRLPARER
;
A
#
# COMPACT_ATOMS: atom_id res chain seq x y z
N MET A 1 49.32 -51.54 31.05
CA MET A 1 48.97 -50.80 29.81
C MET A 1 47.45 -50.79 29.70
N LYS A 2 46.73 -49.71 30.05
CA LYS A 2 46.54 -48.45 29.30
C LYS A 2 45.85 -48.62 27.93
N ILE A 3 44.57 -49.03 27.94
CA ILE A 3 43.57 -48.62 26.93
C ILE A 3 42.24 -48.32 27.66
N THR A 4 42.09 -47.09 28.16
CA THR A 4 40.86 -46.57 28.77
C THR A 4 40.88 -45.04 28.69
N MET A 5 39.72 -44.39 28.60
CA MET A 5 39.53 -42.92 28.56
C MET A 5 40.20 -42.17 27.38
N LEU A 6 39.60 -42.16 26.18
CA LEU A 6 39.92 -41.15 25.14
C LEU A 6 38.76 -40.72 24.21
N LYS A 7 37.49 -40.96 24.56
CA LYS A 7 36.32 -40.56 23.72
C LYS A 7 35.18 -39.82 24.44
N ILE A 8 35.39 -39.33 25.65
CA ILE A 8 34.41 -38.50 26.40
C ILE A 8 35.10 -37.22 26.94
N ALA A 9 35.98 -36.62 26.13
CA ALA A 9 36.85 -35.50 26.54
C ALA A 9 36.72 -34.22 25.67
N ALA A 10 35.74 -34.17 24.75
CA ALA A 10 35.48 -33.00 23.90
C ALA A 10 34.13 -32.30 24.21
N LEU A 11 33.42 -32.74 25.25
CA LEU A 11 32.07 -32.26 25.59
C LEU A 11 31.93 -31.87 27.07
N ALA A 12 32.97 -31.25 27.66
CA ALA A 12 33.02 -30.89 29.08
C ALA A 12 33.57 -29.49 29.39
N CYS A 13 34.08 -28.75 28.40
CA CYS A 13 34.68 -27.41 28.60
C CYS A 13 33.85 -26.29 27.95
N MET A 14 32.68 -25.99 28.50
CA MET A 14 32.12 -24.62 28.51
C MET A 14 30.97 -24.41 29.53
N PHE A 15 31.08 -25.04 30.72
CA PHE A 15 30.31 -24.63 31.90
C PHE A 15 31.26 -23.99 32.91
N ALA A 16 31.47 -22.68 32.76
CA ALA A 16 32.05 -21.82 33.77
C ALA A 16 31.08 -20.64 33.96
N ALA A 17 30.53 -20.54 35.17
CA ALA A 17 29.62 -19.51 35.69
C ALA A 17 29.09 -18.45 34.69
N ALA A 18 27.79 -18.52 34.39
CA ALA A 18 27.05 -17.32 34.00
C ALA A 18 27.02 -16.37 35.21
N SER A 19 28.00 -15.47 35.27
CA SER A 19 28.21 -14.57 36.40
C SER A 19 27.11 -13.51 36.46
N GLN A 20 26.18 -13.69 37.40
CA GLN A 20 25.25 -12.64 37.83
C GLN A 20 26.05 -11.49 38.46
N ILE A 21 26.44 -10.48 37.69
CA ILE A 21 26.95 -9.20 38.24
C ILE A 21 26.32 -8.01 37.51
N ASN A 22 25.89 -7.06 38.32
CA ASN A 22 25.07 -5.88 38.05
C ASN A 22 25.36 -5.09 36.76
N GLY A 23 24.64 -5.43 35.69
CA GLY A 23 23.60 -4.53 35.16
C GLY A 23 22.28 -5.28 35.29
N GLN A 24 21.17 -4.63 35.67
CA GLN A 24 19.89 -5.35 35.81
C GLN A 24 19.30 -5.67 34.43
N ILE A 25 19.74 -6.78 33.85
CA ILE A 25 19.13 -7.36 32.64
C ILE A 25 17.64 -7.55 32.94
N PRO A 26 16.73 -6.87 32.19
CA PRO A 26 15.30 -6.93 32.46
C PRO A 26 14.77 -8.36 32.44
N SER A 27 14.07 -8.75 33.51
CA SER A 27 13.43 -10.07 33.67
C SER A 27 11.90 -10.00 33.72
N ASP A 28 11.35 -8.81 33.49
CA ASP A 28 9.93 -8.58 33.29
C ASP A 28 9.44 -9.22 31.98
N ASN A 29 8.11 -9.35 31.86
CA ASN A 29 7.45 -9.62 30.60
C ASN A 29 7.01 -8.26 30.00
N PRO A 30 7.73 -7.69 29.02
CA PRO A 30 7.47 -6.34 28.51
C PRO A 30 6.10 -6.23 27.82
N TYR A 31 5.54 -7.35 27.35
CA TYR A 31 4.15 -7.39 26.90
C TYR A 31 3.18 -7.17 28.07
N ALA A 32 3.35 -7.88 29.19
CA ALA A 32 2.48 -7.72 30.35
C ALA A 32 2.68 -6.38 31.07
N ALA A 33 3.88 -5.79 31.00
CA ALA A 33 4.14 -4.44 31.49
C ALA A 33 3.44 -3.36 30.64
N ALA A 34 3.39 -3.55 29.32
CA ALA A 34 2.70 -2.63 28.41
C ALA A 34 1.17 -2.85 28.34
N PHE A 35 0.69 -4.06 28.63
CA PHE A 35 -0.72 -4.47 28.52
C PHE A 35 -1.20 -5.26 29.77
N PRO A 36 -1.17 -4.63 30.96
CA PRO A 36 -1.38 -5.30 32.26
C PRO A 36 -2.80 -5.83 32.49
N GLU A 37 -3.80 -5.31 31.80
CA GLU A 37 -5.21 -5.71 31.89
C GLU A 37 -5.56 -6.96 31.07
N THR A 38 -4.64 -7.45 30.23
CA THR A 38 -4.83 -8.69 29.42
C THR A 38 -4.79 -9.99 30.24
N GLY A 39 -4.54 -9.93 31.55
CA GLY A 39 -4.55 -11.07 32.45
C GLY A 39 -3.42 -12.07 32.19
N LYS A 40 -3.68 -13.38 32.37
CA LYS A 40 -2.68 -14.45 32.13
C LYS A 40 -2.48 -14.75 30.64
N HIS A 41 -1.87 -13.81 29.93
CA HIS A 41 -1.53 -13.94 28.52
C HIS A 41 -0.43 -14.99 28.25
N TRP A 42 -0.39 -15.57 27.04
CA TRP A 42 0.54 -16.64 26.68
C TRP A 42 2.02 -16.23 26.76
N THR A 43 2.33 -14.94 26.63
CA THR A 43 3.70 -14.40 26.74
C THR A 43 4.32 -14.66 28.12
N SER A 44 3.53 -14.94 29.16
CA SER A 44 4.01 -15.43 30.46
C SER A 44 4.69 -16.81 30.41
N ARG A 45 4.53 -17.56 29.31
CA ARG A 45 5.17 -18.87 29.08
C ARG A 45 6.59 -18.76 28.52
N ILE A 46 7.01 -17.58 28.08
CA ILE A 46 8.42 -17.30 27.74
C ILE A 46 9.22 -17.26 29.05
N LYS A 47 10.41 -17.87 29.06
CA LYS A 47 11.27 -17.91 30.25
C LYS A 47 12.03 -16.60 30.46
N TRP A 48 11.33 -15.49 30.74
CA TRP A 48 11.92 -14.15 30.95
C TRP A 48 13.04 -14.12 32.01
N ASN A 49 12.97 -14.98 33.02
CA ASN A 49 14.02 -15.11 34.03
C ASN A 49 15.30 -15.82 33.52
N ASN A 50 15.21 -16.69 32.51
CA ASN A 50 16.37 -17.34 31.89
C ASN A 50 16.96 -16.40 30.84
N ARG A 51 17.94 -15.58 31.24
CA ARG A 51 18.44 -14.47 30.42
C ARG A 51 19.97 -14.47 30.33
N VAL A 52 20.46 -14.16 29.13
CA VAL A 52 21.87 -14.07 28.78
C VAL A 52 22.12 -12.67 28.21
N ASP A 53 23.10 -11.96 28.73
CA ASP A 53 23.57 -10.68 28.20
C ASP A 53 24.59 -10.93 27.09
N ALA A 54 24.31 -10.44 25.90
CA ALA A 54 25.13 -10.67 24.72
C ALA A 54 26.56 -10.11 24.85
N LEU A 55 26.76 -9.01 25.59
CA LEU A 55 28.09 -8.44 25.84
C LEU A 55 28.91 -9.27 26.83
N LYS A 56 28.26 -10.10 27.67
CA LYS A 56 28.92 -10.99 28.64
C LYS A 56 29.21 -12.38 28.09
N VAL A 57 28.73 -12.74 26.90
CA VAL A 57 29.10 -14.01 26.25
C VAL A 57 30.49 -13.87 25.61
N PRO A 58 31.49 -14.66 26.02
CA PRO A 58 32.82 -14.60 25.42
C PRO A 58 32.77 -14.89 23.92
N GLY A 59 33.34 -13.98 23.13
CA GLY A 59 33.43 -14.05 21.67
C GLY A 59 32.14 -13.77 20.90
N LEU A 60 31.02 -13.42 21.55
CA LEU A 60 29.77 -13.12 20.84
C LEU A 60 29.78 -11.72 20.21
N VAL A 61 30.20 -10.71 20.96
CA VAL A 61 30.35 -9.33 20.49
C VAL A 61 31.82 -8.95 20.54
N ALA A 62 32.42 -8.76 19.36
CA ALA A 62 33.81 -8.40 19.18
C ALA A 62 34.02 -6.87 19.13
N ALA A 63 35.29 -6.45 19.00
CA ALA A 63 35.65 -5.05 18.81
C ALA A 63 34.89 -4.42 17.62
N GLY A 64 34.49 -3.15 17.76
CA GLY A 64 33.63 -2.47 16.78
C GLY A 64 32.19 -3.00 16.75
N SER A 65 31.73 -3.64 17.83
CA SER A 65 30.38 -4.21 17.99
C SER A 65 29.95 -5.22 16.93
N ARG A 66 30.90 -5.93 16.33
CA ARG A 66 30.59 -7.02 15.39
C ARG A 66 30.09 -8.24 16.14
N VAL A 67 28.97 -8.82 15.70
CA VAL A 67 28.39 -10.02 16.29
C VAL A 67 28.86 -11.25 15.52
N ASP A 68 29.44 -12.23 16.23
CA ASP A 68 29.83 -13.51 15.63
C ASP A 68 28.60 -14.41 15.41
N SER A 69 28.29 -14.70 14.15
CA SER A 69 27.09 -15.46 13.77
C SER A 69 27.08 -16.90 14.29
N ALA A 70 28.23 -17.57 14.36
CA ALA A 70 28.32 -18.95 14.83
C ALA A 70 28.14 -19.03 16.35
N ARG A 71 28.70 -18.05 17.08
CA ARG A 71 28.52 -17.89 18.52
C ARG A 71 27.09 -17.50 18.85
N LEU A 72 26.48 -16.61 18.07
CA LEU A 72 25.09 -16.21 18.21
C LEU A 72 24.15 -17.42 18.08
N ASP A 73 24.31 -18.20 17.01
CA ASP A 73 23.52 -19.41 16.80
C ASP A 73 23.73 -20.46 17.91
N SER A 74 24.98 -20.66 18.35
CA SER A 74 25.33 -21.55 19.47
C SER A 74 24.65 -21.14 20.80
N VAL A 75 24.59 -19.84 21.11
CA VAL A 75 23.90 -19.32 22.29
C VAL A 75 22.38 -19.51 22.18
N MET A 76 21.79 -19.18 21.02
CA MET A 76 20.35 -19.39 20.81
C MET A 76 19.97 -20.87 20.85
N GLN A 77 20.80 -21.77 20.29
CA GLN A 77 20.61 -23.22 20.39
C GLN A 77 20.70 -23.70 21.85
N SER A 78 21.64 -23.16 22.64
CA SER A 78 21.78 -23.50 24.06
C SER A 78 20.57 -23.04 24.89
N LEU A 79 20.07 -21.82 24.64
CA LEU A 79 18.83 -21.32 25.24
C LEU A 79 17.63 -22.17 24.84
N SER A 80 17.51 -22.54 23.57
CA SER A 80 16.44 -23.40 23.07
C SER A 80 16.47 -24.79 23.74
N ASN A 81 17.67 -25.40 23.86
CA ASN A 81 17.87 -26.68 24.55
C ASN A 81 17.55 -26.60 26.06
N ALA A 82 17.79 -25.45 26.69
CA ALA A 82 17.35 -25.16 28.06
C ALA A 82 15.83 -24.88 28.19
N GLY A 83 15.07 -25.05 27.11
CA GLY A 83 13.62 -24.83 27.05
C GLY A 83 13.22 -23.36 26.89
N GLY A 84 14.08 -22.54 26.29
CA GLY A 84 13.85 -21.13 25.98
C GLY A 84 14.44 -20.13 26.97
N GLY A 85 14.45 -18.86 26.58
CA GLY A 85 15.00 -17.75 27.36
C GLY A 85 15.19 -16.48 26.51
N VAL A 86 15.78 -15.46 27.12
CA VAL A 86 16.02 -14.15 26.51
C VAL A 86 17.52 -13.99 26.23
N LEU A 87 17.89 -13.70 24.99
CA LEU A 87 19.20 -13.15 24.66
C LEU A 87 19.05 -11.63 24.60
N TYR A 88 19.63 -10.95 25.58
CA TYR A 88 19.51 -9.52 25.78
C TYR A 88 20.70 -8.76 25.17
N PHE A 89 20.39 -7.68 24.47
CA PHE A 89 21.34 -6.74 23.90
C PHE A 89 21.14 -5.39 24.59
N GLU A 90 22.18 -4.90 25.27
CA GLU A 90 22.23 -3.57 25.86
C GLU A 90 22.04 -2.46 24.81
N LYS A 91 21.94 -1.20 25.25
CA LYS A 91 21.93 -0.05 24.33
C LYS A 91 23.23 -0.02 23.49
N GLY A 92 23.10 0.19 22.18
CA GLY A 92 24.25 0.21 21.28
C GLY A 92 23.93 -0.16 19.84
N LEU A 93 24.95 -0.03 18.98
CA LEU A 93 24.95 -0.56 17.62
C LEU A 93 25.53 -1.97 17.63
N TYR A 94 24.95 -2.90 16.88
CA TYR A 94 25.42 -4.28 16.71
C TYR A 94 25.45 -4.63 15.23
N TYR A 95 26.62 -5.00 14.71
CA TYR A 95 26.83 -5.27 13.29
C TYR A 95 26.84 -6.77 13.00
N PHE A 96 25.97 -7.22 12.10
CA PHE A 96 25.84 -8.63 11.72
C PHE A 96 26.44 -8.86 10.33
N ALA A 97 27.15 -9.98 10.15
CA ALA A 97 27.70 -10.36 8.84
C ALA A 97 26.67 -11.05 7.92
N GLY A 98 25.55 -11.52 8.48
CA GLY A 98 24.53 -12.27 7.74
C GLY A 98 23.24 -12.44 8.53
N SER A 99 22.31 -13.21 7.97
CA SER A 99 20.98 -13.46 8.53
C SER A 99 21.01 -14.20 9.88
N ILE A 100 20.03 -13.93 10.74
CA ILE A 100 19.90 -14.53 12.08
C ILE A 100 18.79 -15.58 12.06
N ARG A 101 19.13 -16.84 12.39
CA ARG A 101 18.11 -17.90 12.59
C ARG A 101 17.54 -17.83 14.00
N LEU A 102 16.30 -17.35 14.13
CA LEU A 102 15.55 -17.39 15.38
C LEU A 102 15.05 -18.82 15.67
N ARG A 103 14.93 -19.18 16.97
CA ARG A 103 14.73 -20.56 17.43
C ARG A 103 13.65 -20.65 18.50
N SER A 104 12.98 -21.80 18.60
CA SER A 104 11.95 -22.09 19.62
C SER A 104 12.38 -21.71 21.03
N GLY A 105 11.49 -21.02 21.74
CA GLY A 105 11.69 -20.56 23.10
C GLY A 105 12.59 -19.34 23.25
N VAL A 106 13.25 -18.86 22.18
CA VAL A 106 14.24 -17.77 22.25
C VAL A 106 13.60 -16.43 21.89
N VAL A 107 13.82 -15.43 22.73
CA VAL A 107 13.51 -14.03 22.44
C VAL A 107 14.81 -13.24 22.35
N LEU A 108 15.00 -12.48 21.27
CA LEU A 108 16.02 -11.43 21.22
C LEU A 108 15.39 -10.14 21.77
N ARG A 109 15.96 -9.57 22.84
CA ARG A 109 15.45 -8.34 23.46
C ARG A 109 16.54 -7.26 23.46
N GLY A 110 16.24 -6.09 22.91
CA GLY A 110 17.05 -4.89 23.10
C GLY A 110 16.72 -4.15 24.39
N ALA A 111 17.52 -3.13 24.72
CA ALA A 111 17.23 -2.23 25.81
C ALA A 111 15.92 -1.45 25.58
N ASP A 112 15.20 -1.17 26.66
CA ASP A 112 13.84 -0.67 26.58
C ASP A 112 13.77 0.73 25.93
N PRO A 113 12.74 1.01 25.11
CA PRO A 113 12.64 2.24 24.36
C PRO A 113 12.51 3.46 25.26
N VAL A 114 13.15 4.56 24.86
CA VAL A 114 13.09 5.84 25.57
C VAL A 114 12.16 6.82 24.82
N PRO A 115 11.47 7.74 25.54
CA PRO A 115 10.67 8.78 24.89
C PRO A 115 11.49 9.65 23.92
N GLY A 116 10.87 10.06 22.82
CA GLY A 116 11.43 11.05 21.91
C GLY A 116 11.59 12.42 22.57
N LYS A 117 12.43 13.30 22.00
CA LYS A 117 12.70 14.62 22.58
C LYS A 117 11.50 15.57 22.43
N LYS A 118 10.91 15.96 23.56
CA LYS A 118 10.03 17.15 23.76
C LYS A 118 8.90 17.37 22.72
N GLN A 119 8.07 16.36 22.47
CA GLN A 119 6.65 16.56 22.10
C GLN A 119 5.81 15.47 22.80
N PRO A 120 4.52 15.72 23.12
CA PRO A 120 3.65 14.71 23.76
C PRO A 120 3.58 13.39 22.97
N ASP A 121 3.59 13.49 21.64
CA ASP A 121 3.45 12.37 20.70
C ASP A 121 4.79 11.97 20.05
N ALA A 122 5.93 12.40 20.63
CA ALA A 122 7.24 12.12 20.06
C ALA A 122 7.51 10.60 20.01
N PRO A 123 7.80 10.03 18.81
CA PRO A 123 7.97 8.58 18.67
C PRO A 123 9.03 8.00 19.60
N LEU A 124 8.78 6.78 20.09
CA LEU A 124 9.74 6.03 20.88
C LEU A 124 11.05 5.81 20.11
N VAL A 125 12.16 6.05 20.80
CA VAL A 125 13.52 5.81 20.32
C VAL A 125 14.01 4.48 20.87
N TYR A 126 14.37 3.57 19.97
CA TYR A 126 14.88 2.24 20.30
C TYR A 126 16.41 2.28 20.41
N PRO A 127 16.98 2.13 21.62
CA PRO A 127 18.42 2.39 21.86
C PRO A 127 19.35 1.24 21.46
N THR A 128 18.79 0.07 21.13
CA THR A 128 19.53 -1.09 20.62
C THR A 128 19.24 -1.24 19.13
N ARG A 129 20.26 -1.04 18.28
CA ARG A 129 20.16 -1.13 16.82
C ARG A 129 20.97 -2.27 16.26
N PHE A 130 20.31 -3.17 15.54
CA PHE A 130 20.92 -4.19 14.71
C PHE A 130 21.14 -3.62 13.30
N VAL A 131 22.38 -3.66 12.84
CA VAL A 131 22.79 -3.19 11.52
C VAL A 131 23.28 -4.37 10.71
N PHE A 132 22.59 -4.66 9.62
CA PHE A 132 23.00 -5.67 8.65
C PHE A 132 23.82 -5.02 7.53
N PRO A 133 24.54 -5.80 6.70
CA PRO A 133 25.28 -5.28 5.56
C PRO A 133 24.33 -4.52 4.63
N ILE A 134 24.86 -3.51 3.92
CA ILE A 134 24.10 -2.90 2.83
C ILE A 134 23.90 -3.94 1.72
N MET A 135 22.80 -3.84 0.98
CA MET A 135 22.67 -4.55 -0.29
C MET A 135 23.66 -3.91 -1.26
N GLU A 136 24.80 -4.56 -1.50
CA GLU A 136 25.82 -4.07 -2.41
C GLU A 136 25.44 -4.38 -3.86
N ILE A 137 25.66 -3.40 -4.74
CA ILE A 137 25.20 -3.41 -6.13
C ILE A 137 26.38 -3.03 -6.99
N ASP A 138 26.86 -3.99 -7.77
CA ASP A 138 28.02 -3.83 -8.65
C ASP A 138 27.57 -3.42 -10.06
N GLY A 139 27.61 -2.12 -10.36
CA GLY A 139 27.16 -1.59 -11.65
C GLY A 139 26.89 -0.10 -11.63
N ARG A 140 26.09 0.38 -12.60
CA ARG A 140 25.65 1.79 -12.68
C ARG A 140 24.43 2.09 -11.80
N GLY A 141 24.29 1.39 -10.67
CA GLY A 141 23.48 1.84 -9.54
C GLY A 141 24.41 2.48 -8.51
N THR A 142 24.04 3.63 -7.94
CA THR A 142 25.01 4.48 -7.23
C THR A 142 25.61 3.85 -5.96
N ALA A 143 26.91 3.58 -5.98
CA ALA A 143 27.81 3.57 -4.82
C ALA A 143 28.99 4.51 -5.10
N SER A 144 29.40 5.36 -4.14
CA SER A 144 30.37 6.44 -4.39
C SER A 144 31.79 6.14 -3.88
N ALA A 145 32.78 6.41 -4.73
CA ALA A 145 34.22 6.60 -4.46
C ALA A 145 35.04 5.47 -3.81
N GLU A 146 34.47 4.67 -2.90
CA GLU A 146 35.11 3.51 -2.29
C GLU A 146 34.37 2.23 -2.73
N SER A 147 34.39 1.93 -4.04
CA SER A 147 33.93 0.64 -4.58
C SER A 147 34.89 -0.49 -4.17
N VAL A 148 34.78 -0.88 -2.90
CA VAL A 148 35.55 -1.96 -2.30
C VAL A 148 35.17 -3.27 -2.98
N LYS A 149 36.22 -3.94 -3.42
CA LYS A 149 36.23 -5.20 -4.16
C LYS A 149 35.50 -6.34 -3.40
N VAL A 150 34.86 -7.22 -4.20
CA VAL A 150 34.57 -8.66 -3.98
C VAL A 150 33.33 -9.08 -3.14
N LEU A 151 32.32 -9.72 -3.78
CA LEU A 151 32.05 -11.18 -3.77
C LEU A 151 30.63 -11.52 -4.30
N PRO A 152 30.43 -12.65 -5.03
CA PRO A 152 29.12 -13.07 -5.57
C PRO A 152 28.14 -13.64 -4.51
N ALA A 153 28.15 -13.11 -3.28
CA ALA A 153 27.35 -13.58 -2.14
C ALA A 153 26.58 -12.46 -1.39
N VAL A 154 26.61 -11.22 -1.89
CA VAL A 154 25.95 -10.06 -1.25
C VAL A 154 24.60 -9.70 -1.90
N ALA A 155 24.21 -10.38 -2.99
CA ALA A 155 22.98 -10.15 -3.75
C ALA A 155 21.66 -10.45 -3.01
N GLU A 156 21.70 -11.03 -1.81
CA GLU A 156 20.53 -11.41 -1.01
C GLU A 156 20.30 -10.47 0.18
N GLN A 157 19.09 -9.93 0.29
CA GLN A 157 18.60 -9.20 1.46
C GLN A 157 18.74 -10.04 2.73
N LYS A 158 19.36 -9.49 3.77
CA LYS A 158 19.51 -10.20 5.04
C LYS A 158 18.19 -10.25 5.80
N SER A 159 18.05 -11.26 6.65
CA SER A 159 16.81 -11.47 7.39
C SER A 159 17.03 -11.98 8.81
N ILE A 160 16.04 -11.73 9.67
CA ILE A 160 15.84 -12.51 10.90
C ILE A 160 14.73 -13.52 10.59
N PHE A 161 15.08 -14.81 10.56
CA PHE A 161 14.26 -15.84 9.94
C PHE A 161 14.10 -17.09 10.83
N THR A 162 13.12 -17.93 10.53
CA THR A 162 12.95 -19.27 11.13
C THR A 162 13.31 -20.37 10.13
N GLY A 163 13.54 -21.59 10.64
CA GLY A 163 13.55 -22.76 9.77
C GLY A 163 12.17 -23.08 9.19
N LEU A 164 12.11 -24.08 8.31
CA LEU A 164 10.84 -24.61 7.80
C LEU A 164 10.07 -25.45 8.84
N ASP A 165 10.70 -25.76 9.98
CA ASP A 165 10.05 -26.42 11.11
C ASP A 165 9.21 -25.44 11.98
N PRO A 166 8.05 -25.86 12.52
CA PRO A 166 7.23 -25.03 13.41
C PRO A 166 7.90 -24.68 14.75
N GLU A 167 8.57 -23.53 14.77
CA GLU A 167 9.05 -22.88 15.99
C GLU A 167 7.90 -22.43 16.94
N LYS A 168 8.18 -22.35 18.25
CA LYS A 168 7.18 -21.96 19.29
C LYS A 168 7.71 -21.11 20.46
N ASN A 169 6.90 -20.18 20.98
CA ASN A 169 7.23 -19.27 22.09
C ASN A 169 8.51 -18.43 21.86
N PHE A 170 8.64 -17.79 20.70
CA PHE A 170 9.86 -17.10 20.26
C PHE A 170 9.55 -15.67 19.79
N GLY A 171 10.56 -14.81 19.65
CA GLY A 171 10.28 -13.42 19.28
C GLY A 171 11.45 -12.44 19.24
N LEU A 172 11.08 -11.18 18.94
CA LEU A 172 11.93 -9.99 18.89
C LEU A 172 11.27 -8.88 19.70
N VAL A 173 12.03 -8.21 20.56
CA VAL A 173 11.51 -7.18 21.48
C VAL A 173 12.44 -5.98 21.56
N ASN A 174 11.92 -4.76 21.41
CA ASN A 174 12.62 -3.49 21.66
C ASN A 174 13.90 -3.34 20.80
N LEU A 175 13.79 -3.54 19.48
CA LEU A 175 14.91 -3.52 18.53
C LEU A 175 14.69 -2.55 17.37
N ASP A 176 15.66 -1.68 17.14
CA ASP A 176 15.86 -1.01 15.86
C ASP A 176 16.61 -1.98 14.92
N ILE A 177 16.12 -2.19 13.71
CA ILE A 177 16.64 -3.16 12.74
C ILE A 177 16.82 -2.44 11.40
N ASN A 178 18.07 -2.24 10.99
CA ASN A 178 18.40 -1.61 9.73
C ASN A 178 18.93 -2.65 8.73
N ARG A 179 18.41 -2.66 7.50
CA ARG A 179 18.85 -3.53 6.38
C ARG A 179 18.55 -5.02 6.53
N ALA A 180 17.54 -5.38 7.33
CA ALA A 180 17.04 -6.76 7.36
C ALA A 180 15.52 -6.84 7.47
N VAL A 181 14.95 -7.78 6.72
CA VAL A 181 13.53 -8.15 6.84
C VAL A 181 13.33 -9.18 7.96
N ILE A 182 12.11 -9.29 8.47
CA ILE A 182 11.71 -10.38 9.36
C ILE A 182 11.00 -11.44 8.49
N ASN A 183 11.47 -12.69 8.52
CA ASN A 183 10.88 -13.79 7.74
C ASN A 183 10.66 -15.03 8.60
N LEU A 184 9.62 -14.96 9.44
CA LEU A 184 9.19 -16.01 10.35
C LEU A 184 8.11 -16.86 9.66
N ARG A 185 8.39 -17.31 8.43
CA ARG A 185 7.55 -18.24 7.67
C ARG A 185 8.14 -19.64 7.77
N ASN A 186 7.30 -20.61 8.12
CA ASN A 186 7.59 -22.05 8.00
C ASN A 186 7.51 -22.54 6.53
N ALA A 187 7.69 -21.64 5.56
CA ALA A 187 7.45 -21.86 4.14
C ALA A 187 8.33 -20.90 3.33
N PRO A 188 8.85 -21.32 2.15
CA PRO A 188 9.56 -20.39 1.26
C PRO A 188 8.72 -19.14 0.96
N LEU A 189 9.39 -18.00 0.75
CA LEU A 189 8.71 -16.79 0.29
C LEU A 189 8.08 -17.03 -1.10
N GLY A 190 6.97 -16.35 -1.40
CA GLY A 190 6.20 -16.53 -2.64
C GLY A 190 5.38 -17.82 -2.73
N GLN A 191 5.74 -18.89 -2.02
CA GLN A 191 4.96 -20.13 -2.01
C GLN A 191 3.64 -19.97 -1.22
N PRO A 192 2.54 -20.65 -1.63
CA PRO A 192 1.32 -20.72 -0.85
C PRO A 192 1.54 -21.34 0.55
N VAL A 193 0.74 -20.92 1.53
CA VAL A 193 0.76 -21.45 2.92
C VAL A 193 -0.56 -22.12 3.33
N ASP A 194 -1.53 -22.18 2.42
CA ASP A 194 -2.82 -22.85 2.52
C ASP A 194 -2.71 -24.38 2.52
N GLN A 195 -1.65 -24.92 1.89
CA GLN A 195 -1.33 -26.35 1.89
C GLN A 195 -0.79 -26.86 3.25
N LEU A 196 -0.41 -25.95 4.16
CA LEU A 196 0.20 -26.28 5.45
C LEU A 196 -0.88 -26.45 6.52
N LYS A 197 -0.84 -27.57 7.25
CA LYS A 197 -1.79 -27.85 8.33
C LYS A 197 -1.45 -26.97 9.53
N THR A 198 -2.44 -26.63 10.37
CA THR A 198 -2.25 -25.76 11.54
C THR A 198 -1.12 -26.20 12.48
N LYS A 199 -0.86 -27.51 12.57
CA LYS A 199 0.24 -28.11 13.37
C LYS A 199 1.64 -27.90 12.78
N GLU A 200 1.74 -27.57 11.50
CA GLU A 200 2.98 -27.34 10.76
C GLU A 200 3.40 -25.86 10.81
N LEU A 201 2.47 -24.94 11.15
CA LEU A 201 2.70 -23.51 11.30
C LEU A 201 3.31 -23.15 12.68
N HIS A 202 4.00 -22.01 12.77
CA HIS A 202 4.51 -21.48 14.05
C HIS A 202 3.40 -21.17 15.05
N SER A 203 3.76 -21.07 16.34
CA SER A 203 2.83 -20.68 17.41
C SER A 203 3.50 -19.80 18.45
N ARG A 204 2.75 -18.86 19.04
CA ARG A 204 3.23 -17.99 20.13
C ARG A 204 4.46 -17.19 19.70
N VAL A 205 4.25 -16.37 18.68
CA VAL A 205 5.28 -15.48 18.10
C VAL A 205 5.12 -14.08 18.68
N LEU A 206 6.19 -13.49 19.21
CA LEU A 206 6.18 -12.16 19.83
C LEU A 206 7.05 -11.20 19.02
N LEU A 207 6.44 -10.22 18.37
CA LEU A 207 7.11 -9.05 17.82
C LEU A 207 6.59 -7.83 18.60
N LEU A 208 7.47 -7.17 19.35
CA LEU A 208 7.09 -6.07 20.25
C LEU A 208 8.12 -4.93 20.18
N GLY A 209 7.67 -3.71 19.91
CA GLY A 209 8.54 -2.53 19.92
C GLY A 209 9.68 -2.65 18.91
N LEU A 210 9.36 -2.75 17.62
CA LEU A 210 10.39 -2.86 16.57
C LEU A 210 10.43 -1.57 15.75
N HIS A 211 11.61 -1.20 15.24
CA HIS A 211 11.76 -0.10 14.29
C HIS A 211 12.60 -0.60 13.12
N LEU A 212 11.94 -0.98 12.03
CA LEU A 212 12.58 -1.53 10.84
C LEU A 212 12.77 -0.43 9.81
N ASN A 213 13.98 -0.29 9.26
CA ASN A 213 14.25 0.61 8.15
C ASN A 213 15.18 -0.02 7.11
N ASN A 214 15.08 0.47 5.88
CA ASN A 214 15.83 -0.01 4.72
C ASN A 214 15.66 -1.53 4.50
N ALA A 215 14.45 -2.05 4.72
CA ALA A 215 14.18 -3.47 4.78
C ALA A 215 13.09 -3.89 3.78
N ALA A 216 13.49 -4.39 2.61
CA ALA A 216 12.61 -4.87 1.55
C ALA A 216 13.16 -6.17 0.96
N VAL A 217 12.29 -7.08 0.54
CA VAL A 217 12.72 -8.29 -0.18
C VAL A 217 12.84 -7.93 -1.67
N PRO A 218 13.96 -8.21 -2.35
CA PRO A 218 14.04 -8.12 -3.80
C PRO A 218 13.07 -9.09 -4.48
N ASP A 219 12.47 -8.67 -5.58
CA ASP A 219 11.62 -9.54 -6.40
C ASP A 219 12.46 -10.66 -7.03
N PRO A 220 12.16 -11.94 -6.79
CA PRO A 220 12.95 -13.05 -7.33
C PRO A 220 12.86 -13.19 -8.85
N SER A 221 11.97 -12.45 -9.54
CA SER A 221 11.97 -12.37 -11.01
C SER A 221 13.01 -11.38 -11.57
N ILE A 222 13.59 -10.50 -10.73
CA ILE A 222 14.50 -9.44 -11.14
C ILE A 222 15.90 -9.69 -10.53
N PRO A 223 16.97 -9.85 -11.33
CA PRO A 223 17.05 -9.58 -12.76
C PRO A 223 16.42 -10.71 -13.59
N THR A 224 15.76 -10.32 -14.67
CA THR A 224 15.21 -11.25 -15.67
C THR A 224 16.36 -11.86 -16.47
N ALA A 225 16.10 -12.98 -17.17
CA ALA A 225 17.11 -13.61 -18.04
C ALA A 225 17.68 -12.64 -19.09
N VAL A 226 16.90 -11.65 -19.51
CA VAL A 226 17.31 -10.63 -20.48
C VAL A 226 18.22 -9.57 -19.83
N GLN A 227 17.91 -9.12 -18.61
CA GLN A 227 18.79 -8.27 -17.82
C GLN A 227 20.14 -8.97 -17.55
N SER A 228 20.11 -10.24 -17.14
CA SER A 228 21.33 -11.04 -16.94
C SER A 228 22.16 -11.21 -18.21
N ALA A 229 21.53 -11.52 -19.35
CA ALA A 229 22.22 -11.69 -20.63
C ALA A 229 22.96 -10.41 -21.10
N ALA A 230 22.49 -9.24 -20.68
CA ALA A 230 23.11 -7.94 -20.97
C ALA A 230 24.11 -7.47 -19.89
N GLY A 231 24.34 -8.24 -18.82
CA GLY A 231 25.23 -7.85 -17.72
C GLY A 231 24.60 -6.91 -16.69
N HIS A 232 23.27 -6.82 -16.65
CA HIS A 232 22.50 -6.06 -15.68
C HIS A 232 22.06 -6.90 -14.46
N ASP A 233 22.88 -7.90 -14.08
CA ASP A 233 22.71 -8.80 -12.92
C ASP A 233 22.63 -8.08 -11.56
N TRP A 234 22.84 -6.77 -11.55
CA TRP A 234 22.80 -5.88 -10.40
C TRP A 234 21.44 -5.20 -10.21
N GLN A 235 20.55 -5.22 -11.21
CA GLN A 235 19.23 -4.58 -11.14
C GLN A 235 18.25 -5.37 -10.27
N ARG A 236 17.48 -4.69 -9.43
CA ARG A 236 16.52 -5.25 -8.47
C ARG A 236 15.24 -4.42 -8.43
N TRP A 237 14.15 -5.01 -7.95
CA TRP A 237 12.92 -4.29 -7.61
C TRP A 237 12.38 -4.75 -6.24
N PRO A 238 11.70 -3.91 -5.44
CA PRO A 238 11.02 -4.37 -4.22
C PRO A 238 9.88 -5.33 -4.57
N TRP A 239 9.84 -6.50 -3.94
CA TRP A 239 8.83 -7.52 -4.22
C TRP A 239 7.47 -7.10 -3.66
N LYS A 240 6.54 -6.70 -4.53
CA LYS A 240 5.20 -6.24 -4.15
C LYS A 240 4.36 -7.26 -3.35
N LEU A 241 4.74 -8.55 -3.35
CA LEU A 241 4.06 -9.63 -2.63
C LEU A 241 4.72 -10.01 -1.29
N ALA A 242 5.84 -9.38 -0.92
CA ALA A 242 6.58 -9.69 0.31
C ALA A 242 6.48 -8.57 1.35
N GLY A 243 6.24 -8.96 2.59
CA GLY A 243 6.27 -8.03 3.73
C GLY A 243 7.68 -7.57 4.08
N THR A 244 7.81 -6.45 4.80
CA THR A 244 9.01 -6.23 5.64
C THR A 244 9.04 -7.23 6.80
N ILE A 245 7.86 -7.55 7.34
CA ILE A 245 7.63 -8.64 8.29
C ILE A 245 6.76 -9.70 7.61
N ASN A 246 7.32 -10.89 7.39
CA ASN A 246 6.60 -12.06 6.89
C ASN A 246 6.45 -13.06 8.04
N LEU A 247 5.24 -13.54 8.28
CA LEU A 247 4.93 -14.43 9.40
C LEU A 247 3.90 -15.49 8.99
N THR A 248 4.10 -16.74 9.38
CA THR A 248 3.02 -17.72 9.48
C THR A 248 2.73 -18.04 10.95
N ALA A 249 1.46 -18.24 11.29
CA ALA A 249 1.06 -18.58 12.66
C ALA A 249 -0.24 -19.43 12.66
N GLY A 250 -0.13 -20.64 13.20
CA GLY A 250 -1.26 -21.56 13.43
C GLY A 250 -1.96 -21.35 14.77
N ALA A 251 -1.37 -20.56 15.66
CA ALA A 251 -1.95 -20.16 16.95
C ALA A 251 -1.58 -18.70 17.27
N ASP A 252 -1.41 -18.38 18.55
CA ASP A 252 -1.21 -17.02 19.07
C ASP A 252 -0.04 -16.26 18.41
N ALA A 253 -0.20 -14.97 18.11
CA ALA A 253 0.87 -14.07 17.66
C ALA A 253 0.65 -12.63 18.15
N VAL A 254 1.73 -11.87 18.31
CA VAL A 254 1.71 -10.45 18.71
C VAL A 254 2.63 -9.67 17.78
N ILE A 255 2.16 -8.50 17.27
CA ILE A 255 2.95 -7.59 16.43
C ILE A 255 2.67 -6.13 16.84
N ALA A 256 3.16 -5.76 18.03
CA ALA A 256 2.77 -4.52 18.69
C ALA A 256 3.91 -3.49 18.74
N GLY A 257 3.65 -2.21 18.47
CA GLY A 257 4.66 -1.16 18.56
C GLY A 257 5.73 -1.20 17.46
N CYS A 258 5.44 -1.86 16.34
CA CYS A 258 6.32 -1.92 15.19
C CYS A 258 6.16 -0.67 14.31
N ARG A 259 7.26 0.02 14.02
CA ARG A 259 7.41 1.06 12.99
C ARG A 259 8.24 0.47 11.85
N ILE A 260 7.86 0.71 10.60
CA ILE A 260 8.38 -0.03 9.44
C ILE A 260 8.57 0.92 8.24
N ASN A 261 9.81 1.00 7.74
CA ASN A 261 10.26 1.79 6.59
C ASN A 261 9.66 3.22 6.55
N ASP A 262 9.54 3.86 7.72
CA ASP A 262 8.96 5.19 7.89
C ASP A 262 10.00 6.32 7.74
N GLN A 263 11.30 5.99 7.75
CA GLN A 263 12.41 6.90 7.41
C GLN A 263 13.50 6.17 6.59
N PRO A 264 13.20 5.68 5.36
CA PRO A 264 14.15 4.93 4.55
C PRO A 264 15.21 5.88 3.96
N THR A 265 16.47 5.65 4.34
CA THR A 265 17.64 6.48 3.96
C THR A 265 18.43 5.91 2.79
N ASP A 266 18.35 4.60 2.55
CA ASP A 266 19.31 3.88 1.70
C ASP A 266 18.73 3.58 0.30
N ASN A 267 17.65 4.26 -0.09
CA ASN A 267 17.05 4.16 -1.42
C ASN A 267 18.08 4.55 -2.49
N PHE A 268 18.31 3.68 -3.48
CA PHE A 268 19.33 3.88 -4.52
C PHE A 268 18.74 4.03 -5.92
N ARG A 269 19.50 4.69 -6.80
CA ARG A 269 19.21 4.74 -8.24
C ARG A 269 19.82 3.56 -8.97
N GLN A 270 19.19 3.18 -10.07
CA GLN A 270 19.58 2.12 -10.99
C GLN A 270 19.52 2.70 -12.40
N ASN A 271 20.66 3.13 -12.91
CA ASN A 271 20.74 3.71 -14.26
C ASN A 271 20.59 2.58 -15.31
N ASP A 272 20.28 2.93 -16.55
CA ASP A 272 20.20 1.97 -17.65
C ASP A 272 19.25 0.79 -17.32
N PHE A 273 18.12 1.05 -16.63
CA PHE A 273 17.19 0.00 -16.19
C PHE A 273 16.54 -0.69 -17.39
N MET A 274 16.74 -2.00 -17.47
CA MET A 274 16.30 -2.83 -18.59
C MET A 274 14.96 -3.49 -18.31
N THR A 275 14.06 -3.43 -19.29
CA THR A 275 12.77 -4.13 -19.28
C THR A 275 12.89 -5.56 -19.85
N GLU A 276 11.84 -6.38 -19.66
CA GLU A 276 11.80 -7.79 -20.09
C GLU A 276 11.96 -8.00 -21.60
N ASP A 277 11.66 -6.98 -22.40
CA ASP A 277 11.85 -6.93 -23.86
C ASP A 277 13.30 -6.62 -24.29
N GLY A 278 14.20 -6.36 -23.33
CA GLY A 278 15.60 -6.07 -23.57
C GLY A 278 15.92 -4.63 -23.95
N MET A 279 14.95 -3.71 -23.87
CA MET A 279 15.22 -2.31 -24.12
C MET A 279 15.90 -1.64 -22.91
N THR A 280 17.08 -1.06 -23.14
CA THR A 280 17.64 -0.04 -22.26
C THR A 280 16.97 1.30 -22.56
N PHE A 281 16.27 1.88 -21.59
CA PHE A 281 15.78 3.26 -21.71
C PHE A 281 16.94 4.23 -21.47
N ASP A 282 17.56 4.68 -22.56
CA ASP A 282 18.65 5.65 -22.55
C ASP A 282 18.21 6.93 -21.78
N GLY A 283 18.81 7.15 -20.60
CA GLY A 283 18.48 8.25 -19.69
C GLY A 283 17.35 8.02 -18.67
N PHE A 284 16.92 6.78 -18.38
CA PHE A 284 15.92 6.49 -17.34
C PHE A 284 16.50 5.80 -16.09
N ASP A 285 16.77 6.58 -15.03
CA ASP A 285 17.14 6.04 -13.71
C ASP A 285 15.92 5.47 -12.97
N ALA A 286 15.86 4.15 -12.77
CA ALA A 286 14.90 3.55 -11.86
C ALA A 286 15.34 3.76 -10.39
N ARG A 287 14.40 3.82 -9.44
CA ARG A 287 14.73 3.88 -8.00
C ARG A 287 14.24 2.63 -7.29
N TYR A 288 15.13 1.95 -6.58
CA TYR A 288 14.71 0.97 -5.58
C TYR A 288 14.33 1.71 -4.31
N ARG A 289 13.07 1.58 -3.88
CA ARG A 289 12.58 2.20 -2.66
C ARG A 289 12.16 1.14 -1.65
N PHE A 290 12.66 1.25 -0.43
CA PHE A 290 12.29 0.35 0.65
C PHE A 290 10.84 0.53 1.14
N SER A 291 10.12 1.55 0.67
CA SER A 291 8.69 1.80 0.95
C SER A 291 7.72 1.07 0.02
N ASP A 292 8.16 0.59 -1.15
CA ASP A 292 7.25 0.30 -2.27
C ASP A 292 6.74 -1.16 -2.26
N HIS A 293 6.40 -1.66 -1.07
CA HIS A 293 5.86 -3.01 -0.83
C HIS A 293 5.13 -3.09 0.53
N PRO A 294 4.35 -4.15 0.82
CA PRO A 294 3.62 -4.28 2.08
C PRO A 294 4.53 -4.28 3.33
N ALA A 295 4.06 -3.65 4.42
CA ALA A 295 4.81 -3.62 5.68
C ALA A 295 4.79 -4.97 6.41
N VAL A 296 3.63 -5.63 6.51
CA VAL A 296 3.44 -6.91 7.23
C VAL A 296 2.60 -7.88 6.40
N ALA A 297 3.06 -9.12 6.27
CA ALA A 297 2.36 -10.23 5.60
C ALA A 297 2.18 -11.39 6.59
N LEU A 298 0.96 -11.59 7.09
CA LEU A 298 0.60 -12.65 8.05
C LEU A 298 -0.26 -13.73 7.38
N ASN A 299 0.23 -14.97 7.33
CA ASN A 299 -0.45 -16.13 6.73
C ASN A 299 -0.92 -15.86 5.27
N TYR A 300 -0.16 -15.07 4.51
CA TYR A 300 -0.50 -14.60 3.18
C TYR A 300 -0.60 -15.76 2.17
N PRO A 301 -1.78 -16.05 1.59
CA PRO A 301 -1.96 -17.13 0.62
C PRO A 301 -1.68 -16.65 -0.81
N ALA A 302 -1.07 -17.51 -1.63
CA ALA A 302 -1.02 -17.33 -3.07
C ALA A 302 -2.18 -18.10 -3.73
N GLY A 303 -3.42 -17.65 -3.49
CA GLY A 303 -4.63 -18.29 -4.02
C GLY A 303 -5.90 -18.03 -3.19
N PRO A 304 -7.10 -18.24 -3.77
CA PRO A 304 -8.37 -17.84 -3.15
C PRO A 304 -8.95 -18.90 -2.19
N ALA A 305 -8.25 -19.23 -1.11
CA ALA A 305 -8.87 -19.87 0.06
C ALA A 305 -8.02 -19.75 1.35
N LEU A 306 -8.53 -19.04 2.35
CA LEU A 306 -8.87 -19.61 3.68
C LEU A 306 -9.28 -18.51 4.68
N LYS A 307 -10.47 -18.65 5.26
CA LYS A 307 -10.93 -17.86 6.41
C LYS A 307 -10.19 -18.41 7.67
N ARG A 308 -9.59 -17.61 8.60
CA ARG A 308 -10.23 -17.10 9.85
C ARG A 308 -9.31 -16.27 10.86
N VAL A 309 -9.63 -15.03 11.33
CA VAL A 309 -9.12 -14.29 12.56
C VAL A 309 -10.23 -13.83 13.59
N LYS A 310 -10.22 -14.12 14.92
CA LYS A 310 -11.44 -14.03 15.80
C LYS A 310 -11.56 -12.75 16.63
N HIS A 311 -10.42 -12.15 16.94
CA HIS A 311 -10.32 -10.98 17.80
C HIS A 311 -9.08 -10.19 17.39
N ILE A 312 -9.28 -8.90 17.19
CA ILE A 312 -8.25 -7.92 16.85
C ILE A 312 -8.36 -6.84 17.91
N GLU A 313 -7.24 -6.55 18.58
CA GLU A 313 -7.13 -5.45 19.52
C GLU A 313 -6.01 -4.54 19.01
N VAL A 314 -6.19 -3.23 19.12
CA VAL A 314 -5.24 -2.21 18.66
C VAL A 314 -5.17 -1.14 19.74
N ARG A 315 -3.97 -0.68 20.08
CA ARG A 315 -3.75 0.32 21.13
C ARG A 315 -2.76 1.38 20.68
N GLY A 316 -3.27 2.50 20.20
CA GLY A 316 -2.50 3.44 19.39
C GLY A 316 -1.91 2.73 18.17
N ASN A 317 -0.70 3.10 17.76
CA ASN A 317 -0.02 2.54 16.58
C ASN A 317 0.57 1.13 16.84
N ARG A 318 -0.22 0.19 17.42
CA ARG A 318 0.22 -1.17 17.83
C ARG A 318 -0.87 -2.22 17.62
N PHE A 319 -0.51 -3.38 17.05
CA PHE A 319 -1.46 -4.45 16.67
C PHE A 319 -1.37 -5.71 17.56
N PHE A 320 -2.51 -6.33 17.85
CA PHE A 320 -2.64 -7.66 18.49
C PHE A 320 -3.57 -8.56 17.67
N VAL A 321 -3.20 -9.83 17.47
CA VAL A 321 -3.91 -10.74 16.54
C VAL A 321 -4.14 -12.13 17.15
N SER A 322 -5.40 -12.57 17.27
CA SER A 322 -5.78 -13.93 17.70
C SER A 322 -6.92 -14.53 16.84
N ARG A 323 -6.87 -15.84 16.51
CA ARG A 323 -7.42 -16.40 15.24
C ARG A 323 -8.87 -17.00 15.26
N GLY A 324 -9.69 -16.85 14.19
CA GLY A 324 -11.11 -17.33 14.13
C GLY A 324 -12.27 -16.76 13.21
N ASN A 325 -12.18 -15.70 12.36
CA ASN A 325 -12.95 -15.38 11.10
C ASN A 325 -12.31 -14.24 10.19
N ASP A 326 -12.01 -14.48 8.90
CA ASP A 326 -11.35 -13.58 7.89
C ASP A 326 -9.93 -12.96 8.16
N PRO A 327 -9.09 -12.68 7.13
CA PRO A 327 -7.76 -12.05 7.28
C PRO A 327 -7.79 -10.51 7.17
N VAL A 328 -6.87 -9.82 7.84
CA VAL A 328 -6.72 -8.34 7.78
C VAL A 328 -5.25 -7.95 7.57
N VAL A 329 -4.98 -7.20 6.50
CA VAL A 329 -3.85 -6.25 6.39
C VAL A 329 -4.31 -5.07 5.53
N PHE A 330 -4.65 -3.94 6.18
CA PHE A 330 -4.50 -2.58 5.65
C PHE A 330 -4.30 -1.66 6.86
N ALA A 331 -3.42 -0.67 6.74
CA ALA A 331 -3.23 0.36 7.75
C ALA A 331 -2.98 1.70 7.06
N GLY A 332 -3.98 2.58 7.12
CA GLY A 332 -3.86 4.03 6.95
C GLY A 332 -4.01 4.73 8.30
N GLU A 333 -3.83 6.05 8.35
CA GLU A 333 -3.39 6.74 9.58
C GLU A 333 -4.47 7.08 10.63
N ASN A 334 -5.77 6.83 10.38
CA ASN A 334 -6.87 7.41 11.18
C ASN A 334 -7.80 6.37 11.86
N VAL A 335 -7.41 5.78 13.00
CA VAL A 335 -8.29 4.89 13.80
C VAL A 335 -8.04 5.04 15.31
N LYS A 336 -9.11 5.19 16.11
CA LYS A 336 -9.10 5.24 17.58
C LYS A 336 -9.99 4.11 18.14
N PHE A 337 -9.81 3.68 19.39
CA PHE A 337 -10.57 2.57 19.99
C PHE A 337 -11.19 3.02 21.32
N ILE A 338 -12.48 2.69 21.53
CA ILE A 338 -13.24 3.06 22.75
C ILE A 338 -12.99 2.02 23.84
N ASP A 339 -13.04 0.73 23.47
CA ASP A 339 -12.76 -0.38 24.38
C ASP A 339 -12.25 -1.64 23.62
N ASN A 340 -12.08 -2.74 24.35
CA ASN A 340 -11.59 -4.01 23.81
C ASN A 340 -12.54 -4.69 22.79
N GLN A 341 -13.70 -4.12 22.45
CA GLN A 341 -14.63 -4.65 21.46
C GLN A 341 -15.13 -3.60 20.45
N SER A 342 -14.80 -2.32 20.63
CA SER A 342 -15.35 -1.23 19.83
C SER A 342 -14.32 -0.17 19.41
N VAL A 343 -14.52 0.34 18.19
CA VAL A 343 -13.60 1.24 17.49
C VAL A 343 -14.29 2.59 17.32
N GLU A 344 -13.67 3.68 17.78
CA GLU A 344 -14.06 5.02 17.36
C GLU A 344 -13.20 5.38 16.16
N ILE A 345 -13.73 5.08 14.97
CA ILE A 345 -13.44 5.97 13.86
C ILE A 345 -14.14 7.27 14.26
N GLU A 346 -13.40 8.38 14.32
CA GLU A 346 -13.94 9.71 14.68
C GLU A 346 -14.78 10.22 13.49
N GLU A 347 -15.90 9.54 13.23
CA GLU A 347 -16.87 9.80 12.16
C GLU A 347 -17.91 10.80 12.66
N GLN A 348 -17.89 12.00 12.08
CA GLN A 348 -18.82 13.08 12.43
C GLN A 348 -20.27 12.78 11.98
N GLU A 349 -21.16 12.85 12.97
CA GLU A 349 -22.63 13.05 12.93
C GLU A 349 -23.54 12.05 12.19
N ASN A 350 -24.73 11.82 12.77
CA ASN A 350 -25.84 11.12 12.12
C ASN A 350 -26.58 12.09 11.19
N VAL A 351 -26.93 11.62 9.99
CA VAL A 351 -27.68 12.42 9.02
C VAL A 351 -29.18 12.16 9.16
N VAL A 352 -29.98 13.22 9.19
CA VAL A 352 -31.45 13.18 9.24
C VAL A 352 -32.01 13.74 7.94
N LEU A 353 -32.76 12.92 7.18
CA LEU A 353 -33.38 13.29 5.91
C LEU A 353 -34.84 12.80 5.90
N ASP A 354 -35.77 13.67 5.54
CA ASP A 354 -37.23 13.41 5.55
C ASP A 354 -37.75 12.69 6.81
N GLY A 355 -37.24 13.10 7.98
CA GLY A 355 -37.61 12.53 9.28
C GLY A 355 -37.11 11.10 9.53
N ARG A 356 -36.27 10.55 8.64
CA ARG A 356 -35.58 9.28 8.83
C ARG A 356 -34.16 9.52 9.32
N VAL A 357 -33.71 8.71 10.27
CA VAL A 357 -32.36 8.77 10.86
C VAL A 357 -31.58 7.56 10.40
N ALA A 358 -30.38 7.77 9.86
CA ALA A 358 -29.43 6.69 9.59
C ALA A 358 -28.01 7.07 9.96
N SER A 359 -27.25 6.06 10.39
CA SER A 359 -25.80 6.11 10.37
C SER A 359 -25.30 6.13 8.92
N ASN A 360 -24.21 6.86 8.66
CA ASN A 360 -23.63 7.06 7.33
C ASN A 360 -23.53 5.75 6.51
N LYS A 361 -23.05 4.68 7.16
CA LYS A 361 -22.88 3.32 6.62
C LYS A 361 -24.17 2.63 6.11
N ASN A 362 -25.37 3.12 6.44
CA ASN A 362 -26.65 2.48 6.08
C ASN A 362 -27.52 3.26 5.08
N TYR A 363 -27.01 4.34 4.48
CA TYR A 363 -27.77 5.12 3.49
C TYR A 363 -28.20 4.28 2.27
N ASN A 364 -27.32 3.40 1.78
CA ASN A 364 -27.60 2.44 0.71
C ASN A 364 -28.67 1.38 1.08
N ALA A 365 -29.09 1.31 2.35
CA ALA A 365 -30.18 0.46 2.82
C ALA A 365 -31.50 1.24 3.01
N LEU A 366 -31.47 2.57 2.96
CA LEU A 366 -32.66 3.44 2.96
C LEU A 366 -33.17 3.76 1.55
N TYR A 367 -32.28 3.75 0.57
CA TYR A 367 -32.52 4.23 -0.80
C TYR A 367 -32.07 3.18 -1.81
N GLY A 368 -32.94 2.86 -2.76
CA GLY A 368 -32.61 2.01 -3.90
C GLY A 368 -31.65 2.71 -4.87
N ARG A 369 -31.07 1.95 -5.80
CA ARG A 369 -30.18 2.50 -6.84
C ARG A 369 -30.85 3.60 -7.67
N ASP A 370 -32.17 3.49 -7.89
CA ASP A 370 -32.96 4.47 -8.62
C ASP A 370 -33.28 5.73 -7.80
N ASP A 371 -33.20 5.67 -6.47
CA ASP A 371 -33.39 6.81 -5.58
C ASP A 371 -32.12 7.67 -5.49
N LEU A 372 -30.94 7.04 -5.53
CA LEU A 372 -29.62 7.72 -5.53
C LEU A 372 -29.22 8.26 -6.91
N ALA A 373 -29.68 7.61 -7.97
CA ALA A 373 -29.40 7.98 -9.35
C ALA A 373 -30.68 7.83 -10.16
N ARG A 374 -31.44 8.91 -10.31
CA ARG A 374 -32.79 8.88 -10.89
C ARG A 374 -32.73 8.61 -12.39
N PRO A 375 -33.55 7.69 -12.93
CA PRO A 375 -33.60 7.41 -14.36
C PRO A 375 -34.38 8.49 -15.09
N PHE A 376 -33.84 8.93 -16.22
CA PHE A 376 -34.47 9.82 -17.18
C PHE A 376 -34.17 9.35 -18.60
N ASP A 377 -35.01 9.75 -19.55
CA ASP A 377 -34.76 9.59 -20.99
C ASP A 377 -34.76 10.98 -21.63
N PHE A 378 -33.83 11.22 -22.54
CA PHE A 378 -33.79 12.42 -23.36
C PHE A 378 -34.02 12.05 -24.83
N THR A 379 -35.00 12.69 -25.47
CA THR A 379 -35.31 12.49 -26.89
C THR A 379 -34.88 13.71 -27.70
N THR A 380 -34.03 13.49 -28.71
CA THR A 380 -33.59 14.53 -29.66
C THR A 380 -34.76 15.02 -30.51
N ARG A 381 -34.58 16.17 -31.19
CA ARG A 381 -35.58 16.68 -32.15
C ARG A 381 -35.83 15.73 -33.33
N GLN A 382 -34.89 14.81 -33.58
CA GLN A 382 -34.94 13.80 -34.62
C GLN A 382 -35.66 12.52 -34.18
N GLY A 383 -35.98 12.38 -32.89
CA GLY A 383 -36.68 11.23 -32.30
C GLY A 383 -35.77 10.16 -31.70
N ASP A 384 -34.44 10.30 -31.82
CA ASP A 384 -33.48 9.42 -31.16
C ASP A 384 -33.53 9.63 -29.64
N THR A 385 -33.53 8.56 -28.85
CA THR A 385 -33.64 8.64 -27.39
C THR A 385 -32.41 8.05 -26.71
N ILE A 386 -31.80 8.82 -25.80
CA ILE A 386 -30.69 8.38 -24.95
C ILE A 386 -31.17 8.28 -23.48
N PRO A 387 -31.03 7.12 -22.83
CA PRO A 387 -31.27 7.00 -21.40
C PRO A 387 -30.14 7.69 -20.63
N PHE A 388 -30.45 8.34 -19.52
CA PHE A 388 -29.45 8.84 -18.59
C PHE A 388 -29.87 8.70 -17.13
N ARG A 389 -28.88 8.81 -16.25
CA ARG A 389 -29.05 8.87 -14.81
C ARG A 389 -28.62 10.23 -14.30
N LEU A 390 -29.43 10.81 -13.42
CA LEU A 390 -29.11 12.03 -12.70
C LEU A 390 -28.89 11.70 -11.23
N ILE A 391 -27.69 11.97 -10.73
CA ILE A 391 -27.42 12.05 -9.29
C ILE A 391 -27.62 13.52 -8.90
N GLU A 392 -28.40 13.75 -7.84
CA GLU A 392 -28.69 15.08 -7.28
C GLU A 392 -28.11 15.14 -5.86
N PRO A 393 -27.63 16.30 -5.37
CA PRO A 393 -27.26 16.46 -3.96
C PRO A 393 -28.41 16.05 -3.03
N PRO A 394 -28.16 15.38 -1.88
CA PRO A 394 -29.19 14.93 -0.95
C PRO A 394 -30.15 16.03 -0.47
N ARG A 395 -29.69 17.28 -0.47
CA ARG A 395 -30.50 18.48 -0.29
C ARG A 395 -29.97 19.59 -1.18
N VAL A 396 -30.85 20.17 -2.00
CA VAL A 396 -30.58 21.33 -2.84
C VAL A 396 -31.16 22.56 -2.14
N GLU A 397 -30.29 23.43 -1.64
CA GLU A 397 -30.70 24.69 -0.99
C GLU A 397 -31.00 25.75 -2.07
N ALA A 398 -32.00 26.60 -1.82
CA ALA A 398 -32.52 27.53 -2.83
C ALA A 398 -31.55 28.66 -3.24
N GLU A 399 -30.56 28.97 -2.41
CA GLU A 399 -29.58 30.06 -2.65
C GLU A 399 -28.18 29.55 -3.05
N GLU A 400 -27.93 28.24 -2.96
CA GLU A 400 -26.63 27.64 -3.26
C GLU A 400 -26.51 27.19 -4.72
N LYS A 401 -25.27 27.15 -5.22
CA LYS A 401 -24.96 26.65 -6.57
C LYS A 401 -23.93 25.54 -6.57
N TYR A 402 -24.29 24.42 -7.18
CA TYR A 402 -23.56 23.16 -7.09
C TYR A 402 -22.76 22.86 -8.38
N PRO A 403 -21.60 22.20 -8.28
CA PRO A 403 -20.90 21.68 -9.45
C PRO A 403 -21.74 20.68 -10.25
N LEU A 404 -21.39 20.51 -11.53
CA LEU A 404 -21.97 19.50 -12.41
C LEU A 404 -20.87 18.62 -13.01
N ILE A 405 -21.00 17.31 -12.89
CA ILE A 405 -20.13 16.33 -13.55
C ILE A 405 -20.89 15.67 -14.70
N LEU A 406 -20.35 15.72 -15.92
CA LEU A 406 -20.74 14.78 -16.97
C LEU A 406 -19.80 13.56 -16.91
N PHE A 407 -20.38 12.37 -16.72
CA PHE A 407 -19.65 11.11 -16.64
C PHE A 407 -19.90 10.25 -17.89
N LEU A 408 -18.84 9.96 -18.67
CA LEU A 408 -18.91 9.05 -19.83
C LEU A 408 -18.30 7.68 -19.53
N HIS A 409 -19.10 6.62 -19.66
CA HIS A 409 -18.72 5.25 -19.31
C HIS A 409 -17.91 4.51 -20.38
N ASP A 410 -17.31 3.37 -19.99
CA ASP A 410 -16.53 2.47 -20.84
C ASP A 410 -17.38 1.66 -21.84
N TYR A 411 -16.74 0.83 -22.68
CA TYR A 411 -17.44 0.03 -23.70
C TYR A 411 -18.50 -0.93 -23.13
N THR A 412 -18.42 -1.28 -21.84
CA THR A 412 -19.30 -2.25 -21.17
C THR A 412 -20.57 -1.63 -20.59
N GLY A 413 -20.65 -0.30 -20.50
CA GLY A 413 -21.84 0.40 -20.01
C GLY A 413 -22.92 0.62 -21.07
N ARG A 414 -22.60 0.40 -22.36
CA ARG A 414 -23.50 0.62 -23.51
C ARG A 414 -24.77 -0.24 -23.41
N GLY A 415 -25.89 0.27 -23.92
CA GLY A 415 -27.15 -0.45 -23.85
C GLY A 415 -28.38 0.42 -24.12
N GLY A 416 -29.47 0.09 -23.45
CA GLY A 416 -30.73 0.83 -23.40
C GLY A 416 -31.57 0.47 -22.17
N ASP A 417 -30.92 -0.12 -21.17
CA ASP A 417 -31.47 -0.63 -19.91
C ASP A 417 -31.39 0.42 -18.78
N ASN A 418 -30.82 1.58 -19.07
CA ASN A 418 -30.56 2.71 -18.18
C ASN A 418 -29.90 2.28 -16.85
N SER A 419 -29.09 1.22 -16.85
CA SER A 419 -28.47 0.66 -15.64
C SER A 419 -26.99 0.29 -15.82
N ASN A 420 -26.59 -0.17 -17.01
CA ASN A 420 -25.23 -0.62 -17.28
C ASN A 420 -24.19 0.51 -17.33
N GLN A 421 -24.56 1.74 -17.64
CA GLN A 421 -23.64 2.88 -17.50
C GLN A 421 -23.29 3.15 -16.04
N MET A 422 -24.20 2.82 -15.13
CA MET A 422 -23.96 2.88 -13.69
C MET A 422 -23.18 1.64 -13.25
N ARG A 423 -21.87 1.68 -13.50
CA ARG A 423 -20.87 0.69 -13.09
C ARG A 423 -19.59 1.40 -12.70
N GLN A 424 -18.63 0.67 -12.13
CA GLN A 424 -17.32 1.22 -11.76
C GLN A 424 -17.49 2.38 -10.76
N PHE A 425 -16.71 3.45 -10.85
CA PHE A 425 -16.70 4.50 -9.82
C PHE A 425 -17.87 5.48 -9.88
N VAL A 426 -18.70 5.53 -10.92
CA VAL A 426 -19.81 6.52 -10.98
C VAL A 426 -20.82 6.34 -9.83
N TRP A 427 -21.00 5.11 -9.32
CA TRP A 427 -21.77 4.87 -8.09
C TRP A 427 -21.17 5.51 -6.84
N GLN A 428 -19.86 5.76 -6.81
CA GLN A 428 -19.18 6.40 -5.69
C GLN A 428 -19.50 7.91 -5.67
N LEU A 429 -19.74 8.52 -6.82
CA LEU A 429 -20.26 9.90 -6.89
C LEU A 429 -21.69 10.03 -6.34
N ALA A 430 -22.43 8.92 -6.21
CA ALA A 430 -23.74 8.86 -5.56
C ALA A 430 -23.65 8.48 -4.07
N GLN A 431 -22.45 8.21 -3.53
CA GLN A 431 -22.31 7.86 -2.13
C GLN A 431 -22.47 9.09 -1.23
N PRO A 432 -23.13 8.96 -0.07
CA PRO A 432 -23.39 10.07 0.85
C PRO A 432 -22.11 10.73 1.34
N GLU A 433 -21.05 9.96 1.56
CA GLU A 433 -19.76 10.48 2.01
C GLU A 433 -19.21 11.48 0.98
N ILE A 434 -19.24 11.10 -0.30
CA ILE A 434 -18.79 11.97 -1.41
C ILE A 434 -19.76 13.14 -1.62
N GLN A 435 -21.07 12.93 -1.54
CA GLN A 435 -22.08 13.99 -1.70
C GLN A 435 -22.21 14.94 -0.51
N ARG A 436 -21.75 14.54 0.69
CA ARG A 436 -21.68 15.41 1.87
C ARG A 436 -20.44 16.30 1.80
N ASP A 437 -19.30 15.70 1.46
CA ASP A 437 -18.02 16.40 1.42
C ASP A 437 -17.87 17.23 0.13
N HIS A 438 -18.53 16.79 -0.95
CA HIS A 438 -18.55 17.42 -2.28
C HIS A 438 -19.94 17.33 -2.95
N PRO A 439 -20.96 18.06 -2.45
CA PRO A 439 -22.32 18.03 -3.02
C PRO A 439 -22.31 18.51 -4.47
N CYS A 440 -22.73 17.65 -5.39
CA CYS A 440 -22.68 17.92 -6.83
C CYS A 440 -23.76 17.15 -7.62
N PHE A 441 -24.15 17.70 -8.76
CA PHE A 441 -24.98 16.98 -9.73
C PHE A 441 -24.08 16.12 -10.63
N VAL A 442 -24.57 14.94 -11.02
CA VAL A 442 -23.88 14.07 -12.00
C VAL A 442 -24.85 13.59 -13.06
N ILE A 443 -24.49 13.80 -14.33
CA ILE A 443 -25.20 13.24 -15.49
C ILE A 443 -24.39 12.04 -15.99
N ALA A 444 -25.00 10.86 -16.00
CA ALA A 444 -24.43 9.64 -16.53
C ALA A 444 -25.34 9.09 -17.66
N PRO A 445 -25.13 9.53 -18.91
CA PRO A 445 -25.87 9.05 -20.07
C PRO A 445 -25.39 7.65 -20.48
N GLN A 446 -26.28 6.85 -21.06
CA GLN A 446 -25.97 5.51 -21.56
C GLN A 446 -25.83 5.56 -23.09
N LEU A 447 -24.60 5.34 -23.59
CA LEU A 447 -24.37 5.23 -25.03
C LEU A 447 -25.19 4.06 -25.61
N PRO A 448 -26.03 4.31 -26.65
CA PRO A 448 -26.84 3.28 -27.27
C PRO A 448 -26.01 2.11 -27.81
N ALA A 449 -26.55 0.89 -27.73
CA ALA A 449 -25.87 -0.30 -28.25
C ALA A 449 -25.55 -0.24 -29.76
N SER A 450 -26.26 0.60 -30.52
CA SER A 450 -26.04 0.88 -31.93
C SER A 450 -24.79 1.74 -32.23
N GLU A 451 -24.19 2.39 -31.22
CA GLU A 451 -22.95 3.13 -31.37
C GLU A 451 -21.79 2.45 -30.62
N GLU A 452 -20.64 2.33 -31.28
CA GLU A 452 -19.47 1.64 -30.73
C GLU A 452 -18.62 2.52 -29.78
N ARG A 453 -18.69 3.84 -29.95
CA ARG A 453 -17.93 4.84 -29.21
C ARG A 453 -18.72 6.14 -29.11
N TRP A 454 -18.55 6.84 -27.99
CA TRP A 454 -18.70 8.30 -27.93
C TRP A 454 -17.67 8.91 -28.90
N LYS A 455 -18.08 9.69 -29.90
CA LYS A 455 -17.11 10.29 -30.85
C LYS A 455 -17.67 11.47 -31.64
N ALA A 456 -16.79 12.38 -32.02
CA ALA A 456 -16.95 13.13 -33.25
C ALA A 456 -16.87 12.21 -34.49
N LYS A 457 -17.73 12.46 -35.48
CA LYS A 457 -17.63 11.89 -36.82
C LYS A 457 -16.51 12.60 -37.59
N PHE A 458 -16.12 12.03 -38.74
CA PHE A 458 -15.29 12.76 -39.71
C PHE A 458 -15.91 14.14 -39.99
N ASN A 459 -15.08 15.19 -39.97
CA ASN A 459 -15.45 16.62 -39.95
C ASN A 459 -15.89 17.21 -38.60
N PHE A 460 -15.48 16.62 -37.46
CA PHE A 460 -15.70 17.13 -36.09
C PHE A 460 -17.17 17.23 -35.61
N ALA A 461 -18.15 16.88 -36.45
CA ALA A 461 -19.55 16.84 -36.07
C ALA A 461 -19.84 15.65 -35.14
N PHE A 462 -20.43 15.88 -33.97
CA PHE A 462 -20.73 14.83 -32.99
C PHE A 462 -21.62 13.68 -33.52
N THR A 463 -21.49 12.49 -32.91
CA THR A 463 -22.61 11.53 -32.90
C THR A 463 -23.82 12.18 -32.24
N TRP A 464 -25.02 11.71 -32.60
CA TRP A 464 -26.24 12.27 -32.00
C TRP A 464 -26.28 12.02 -30.48
N SER A 465 -25.67 10.93 -30.02
CA SER A 465 -25.48 10.60 -28.59
C SER A 465 -24.61 11.61 -27.85
N LEU A 466 -23.51 12.06 -28.46
CA LEU A 466 -22.59 13.03 -27.88
C LEU A 466 -23.17 14.46 -27.93
N GLN A 467 -23.92 14.80 -28.98
CA GLN A 467 -24.74 16.02 -29.00
C GLN A 467 -25.83 16.00 -27.92
N ALA A 468 -26.51 14.87 -27.73
CA ALA A 468 -27.50 14.75 -26.67
C ALA A 468 -26.89 14.92 -25.27
N CYS A 469 -25.59 14.64 -25.07
CA CYS A 469 -24.91 14.94 -23.81
C CYS A 469 -24.80 16.45 -23.55
N GLU A 470 -24.49 17.26 -24.57
CA GLU A 470 -24.53 18.73 -24.49
C GLU A 470 -25.96 19.21 -24.18
N ASP A 471 -26.94 18.74 -24.94
CA ASP A 471 -28.34 19.16 -24.81
C ASP A 471 -28.93 18.80 -23.43
N ILE A 472 -28.55 17.65 -22.85
CA ILE A 472 -28.92 17.27 -21.47
C ILE A 472 -28.22 18.18 -20.47
N MET A 473 -26.92 18.47 -20.63
CA MET A 473 -26.23 19.41 -19.73
C MET A 473 -26.86 20.80 -19.75
N ASP A 474 -27.27 21.30 -20.92
CA ASP A 474 -27.97 22.58 -21.04
C ASP A 474 -29.30 22.55 -20.26
N GLN A 475 -30.15 21.54 -20.48
CA GLN A 475 -31.42 21.41 -19.75
C GLN A 475 -31.23 21.27 -18.24
N ILE A 476 -30.20 20.55 -17.78
CA ILE A 476 -29.88 20.43 -16.35
C ILE A 476 -29.37 21.77 -15.79
N CYS A 477 -28.57 22.52 -16.54
CA CYS A 477 -28.10 23.86 -16.14
C CYS A 477 -29.23 24.92 -16.10
N GLU A 478 -30.26 24.78 -16.94
CA GLU A 478 -31.46 25.63 -16.90
C GLU A 478 -32.40 25.27 -15.75
N LYS A 479 -32.54 23.97 -15.43
CA LYS A 479 -33.52 23.45 -14.47
C LYS A 479 -33.03 23.45 -13.02
N TYR A 480 -31.73 23.27 -12.80
CA TYR A 480 -31.12 23.10 -11.48
C TYR A 480 -30.14 24.24 -11.17
N PRO A 481 -29.87 24.53 -9.88
CA PRO A 481 -28.96 25.60 -9.50
C PRO A 481 -27.49 25.17 -9.69
N ILE A 482 -27.05 25.09 -10.95
CA ILE A 482 -25.69 24.72 -11.31
C ILE A 482 -24.76 25.94 -11.24
N ASP A 483 -23.58 25.75 -10.65
CA ASP A 483 -22.47 26.68 -10.80
C ASP A 483 -21.79 26.45 -12.15
N LEU A 484 -22.16 27.28 -13.13
CA LEU A 484 -21.61 27.24 -14.50
C LEU A 484 -20.08 27.45 -14.56
N SER A 485 -19.45 27.90 -13.47
CA SER A 485 -17.99 27.97 -13.37
C SER A 485 -17.33 26.68 -12.85
N ARG A 486 -18.12 25.64 -12.53
CA ARG A 486 -17.70 24.34 -11.99
C ARG A 486 -18.42 23.18 -12.71
N ILE A 487 -18.38 23.19 -14.05
CA ILE A 487 -18.79 22.05 -14.88
C ILE A 487 -17.55 21.21 -15.20
N TYR A 488 -17.61 19.91 -14.94
CA TYR A 488 -16.47 18.99 -15.04
C TYR A 488 -16.77 17.84 -16.01
N LEU A 489 -15.75 17.43 -16.77
CA LEU A 489 -15.78 16.26 -17.63
C LEU A 489 -15.03 15.10 -16.97
N VAL A 490 -15.68 13.94 -16.83
CA VAL A 490 -15.08 12.73 -16.27
C VAL A 490 -15.42 11.54 -17.15
N GLY A 491 -14.47 10.64 -17.41
CA GLY A 491 -14.76 9.53 -18.32
C GLY A 491 -13.75 8.39 -18.26
N ILE A 492 -14.19 7.24 -18.78
CA ILE A 492 -13.46 5.96 -18.71
C ILE A 492 -13.35 5.34 -20.12
N ASP A 493 -12.15 4.89 -20.51
CA ASP A 493 -11.89 4.18 -21.78
C ASP A 493 -12.47 4.94 -22.99
N ILE A 494 -13.39 4.36 -23.77
CA ILE A 494 -14.07 5.07 -24.88
C ILE A 494 -14.80 6.36 -24.47
N GLY A 495 -15.19 6.51 -23.20
CA GLY A 495 -15.76 7.75 -22.66
C GLY A 495 -14.69 8.76 -22.28
N ALA A 496 -13.49 8.28 -21.89
CA ALA A 496 -12.33 9.11 -21.61
C ALA A 496 -11.71 9.70 -22.90
N ASP A 497 -11.81 8.99 -24.03
CA ASP A 497 -11.45 9.49 -25.37
C ASP A 497 -12.31 10.72 -25.74
N ALA A 498 -13.63 10.64 -25.56
CA ALA A 498 -14.58 11.64 -26.05
C ALA A 498 -14.66 12.95 -25.24
N LEU A 499 -14.10 12.98 -24.03
CA LEU A 499 -14.05 14.22 -23.23
C LEU A 499 -13.33 15.35 -23.96
N PHE A 500 -12.36 15.02 -24.82
CA PHE A 500 -11.64 16.01 -25.59
C PHE A 500 -12.43 16.51 -26.81
N ASP A 501 -13.30 15.69 -27.41
CA ASP A 501 -14.24 16.17 -28.43
C ASP A 501 -15.21 17.19 -27.82
N LEU A 502 -15.74 16.91 -26.62
CA LEU A 502 -16.57 17.85 -25.85
C LEU A 502 -15.82 19.15 -25.51
N ALA A 503 -14.61 19.03 -24.93
CA ALA A 503 -13.79 20.18 -24.55
C ALA A 503 -13.29 21.03 -25.75
N LEU A 504 -13.16 20.44 -26.94
CA LEU A 504 -12.79 21.17 -28.15
C LEU A 504 -14.00 21.86 -28.81
N ASN A 505 -15.21 21.34 -28.60
CA ASN A 505 -16.45 21.96 -29.08
C ASN A 505 -16.82 23.22 -28.29
N ASP A 506 -16.65 23.21 -26.96
CA ASP A 506 -16.70 24.43 -26.14
C ASP A 506 -15.53 24.51 -25.13
N PRO A 507 -14.38 25.07 -25.55
CA PRO A 507 -13.21 25.25 -24.69
C PRO A 507 -13.39 26.24 -23.54
N GLY A 508 -14.54 26.92 -23.45
CA GLY A 508 -14.88 27.88 -22.39
C GLY A 508 -15.94 27.39 -21.41
N ARG A 509 -16.46 26.17 -21.56
CA ARG A 509 -17.55 25.59 -20.75
C ARG A 509 -17.08 24.81 -19.53
N TYR A 510 -15.93 24.15 -19.61
CA TYR A 510 -15.50 23.17 -18.60
C TYR A 510 -14.38 23.71 -17.71
N ALA A 511 -14.54 23.52 -16.41
CA ALA A 511 -13.55 23.90 -15.40
C ALA A 511 -12.46 22.85 -15.19
N ALA A 512 -12.70 21.58 -15.54
CA ALA A 512 -11.73 20.48 -15.45
C ALA A 512 -12.10 19.28 -16.33
N LEU A 513 -11.11 18.47 -16.69
CA LEU A 513 -11.27 17.19 -17.39
C LEU A 513 -10.46 16.09 -16.70
N ALA A 514 -11.10 14.98 -16.34
CA ALA A 514 -10.47 13.79 -15.74
C ALA A 514 -10.66 12.55 -16.64
N SER A 515 -9.57 12.12 -17.27
CA SER A 515 -9.52 10.98 -18.20
C SER A 515 -8.94 9.75 -17.52
N PHE A 516 -9.67 8.62 -17.53
CA PHE A 516 -9.22 7.33 -16.99
C PHE A 516 -9.11 6.28 -18.10
N GLY A 517 -7.89 5.94 -18.50
CA GLY A 517 -7.64 4.94 -19.53
C GLY A 517 -8.04 5.38 -20.94
N GLY A 518 -8.06 6.68 -21.23
CA GLY A 518 -8.37 7.23 -22.56
C GLY A 518 -7.14 7.71 -23.32
N TYR A 519 -7.24 7.82 -24.64
CA TYR A 519 -6.19 8.37 -25.50
C TYR A 519 -6.79 9.28 -26.59
N TYR A 520 -6.21 10.48 -26.72
CA TYR A 520 -6.58 11.41 -27.76
C TYR A 520 -5.34 11.92 -28.49
N ARG A 521 -5.43 12.03 -29.83
CA ARG A 521 -4.34 12.55 -30.66
C ARG A 521 -4.60 14.00 -31.01
N PHE A 522 -3.78 14.90 -30.48
CA PHE A 522 -3.93 16.32 -30.73
C PHE A 522 -3.24 16.78 -32.01
N SER A 523 -3.74 17.88 -32.55
CA SER A 523 -2.97 18.79 -33.39
C SER A 523 -2.50 19.95 -32.54
N LYS A 524 -1.50 20.73 -33.00
CA LYS A 524 -1.11 21.97 -32.30
C LYS A 524 -2.30 22.92 -32.09
N GLN A 525 -3.18 23.02 -33.10
CA GLN A 525 -4.36 23.88 -33.02
C GLN A 525 -5.33 23.41 -31.94
N SER A 526 -5.73 22.14 -31.93
CA SER A 526 -6.65 21.61 -30.92
C SER A 526 -6.06 21.64 -29.51
N ALA A 527 -4.79 21.25 -29.32
CA ALA A 527 -4.15 21.37 -28.00
C ALA A 527 -4.10 22.83 -27.49
N SER A 528 -3.88 23.82 -28.36
CA SER A 528 -3.84 25.24 -27.97
C SER A 528 -5.18 25.81 -27.51
N GLN A 529 -6.30 25.27 -28.02
CA GLN A 529 -7.64 25.66 -27.57
C GLN A 529 -7.90 25.25 -26.11
N LEU A 530 -7.31 24.13 -25.68
CA LEU A 530 -7.44 23.59 -24.32
C LEU A 530 -6.46 24.22 -23.31
N SER A 531 -5.69 25.23 -23.70
CA SER A 531 -4.63 25.85 -22.86
C SER A 531 -5.11 26.37 -21.49
N LYS A 532 -6.41 26.66 -21.34
CA LYS A 532 -7.02 27.09 -20.07
C LYS A 532 -7.67 25.97 -19.25
N LEU A 533 -7.74 24.75 -19.79
CA LEU A 533 -8.41 23.62 -19.16
C LEU A 533 -7.42 22.84 -18.27
N PRO A 534 -7.66 22.71 -16.95
CA PRO A 534 -6.99 21.74 -16.10
C PRO A 534 -7.36 20.32 -16.51
N VAL A 535 -6.35 19.49 -16.77
CA VAL A 535 -6.51 18.10 -17.23
C VAL A 535 -5.79 17.16 -16.27
N GLN A 536 -6.50 16.14 -15.77
CA GLN A 536 -5.89 14.98 -15.12
C GLN A 536 -6.01 13.74 -16.03
N LEU A 537 -4.88 13.16 -16.41
CA LEU A 537 -4.80 11.92 -17.18
C LEU A 537 -4.35 10.79 -16.26
N THR A 538 -5.13 9.71 -16.21
CA THR A 538 -4.88 8.54 -15.37
C THR A 538 -4.86 7.28 -16.23
N TRP A 539 -3.80 6.48 -16.16
CA TRP A 539 -3.67 5.22 -16.89
C TRP A 539 -3.20 4.08 -16.00
N GLY A 540 -3.39 2.85 -16.46
CA GLY A 540 -2.68 1.71 -15.88
C GLY A 540 -1.24 1.70 -16.38
N GLU A 541 -0.27 1.49 -15.49
CA GLU A 541 1.14 1.33 -15.89
C GLU A 541 1.28 0.25 -16.98
N ALA A 542 0.63 -0.90 -16.74
CA ALA A 542 0.61 -2.08 -17.58
C ALA A 542 -0.59 -2.10 -18.57
N ASP A 543 -1.10 -0.93 -18.97
CA ASP A 543 -2.11 -0.86 -20.03
C ASP A 543 -1.50 -1.15 -21.41
N GLU A 544 -1.88 -2.29 -21.98
CA GLU A 544 -1.47 -2.77 -23.31
C GLU A 544 -2.27 -2.11 -24.46
N TRP A 545 -3.42 -1.47 -24.17
CA TRP A 545 -4.27 -0.85 -25.21
C TRP A 545 -3.81 0.56 -25.57
N ILE A 546 -3.18 1.26 -24.61
CA ILE A 546 -2.63 2.60 -24.81
C ILE A 546 -1.14 2.56 -24.43
N THR A 547 -0.27 2.55 -25.45
CA THR A 547 1.17 2.38 -25.24
C THR A 547 1.77 3.54 -24.44
N ARG A 548 2.93 3.29 -23.82
CA ARG A 548 3.67 4.31 -23.06
C ARG A 548 4.01 5.53 -23.94
N GLU A 549 4.30 5.30 -25.22
CA GLU A 549 4.58 6.33 -26.23
C GLU A 549 3.34 7.17 -26.50
N GLN A 550 2.17 6.53 -26.68
CA GLN A 550 0.90 7.24 -26.90
C GLN A 550 0.56 8.15 -25.70
N ARG A 551 0.68 7.65 -24.47
CA ARG A 551 0.48 8.42 -23.22
C ARG A 551 1.44 9.61 -23.13
N ARG A 552 2.73 9.39 -23.47
CA ARG A 552 3.78 10.42 -23.48
C ARG A 552 3.53 11.48 -24.55
N ILE A 553 3.18 11.09 -25.78
CA ILE A 553 2.88 11.99 -26.90
C ILE A 553 1.69 12.88 -26.54
N MET A 554 0.58 12.28 -26.07
CA MET A 554 -0.61 13.01 -25.65
C MET A 554 -0.31 14.03 -24.54
N THR A 555 0.45 13.61 -23.51
CA THR A 555 0.88 14.49 -22.42
C THR A 555 1.80 15.62 -22.91
N PHE A 556 2.70 15.31 -23.83
CA PHE A 556 3.65 16.26 -24.41
C PHE A 556 2.93 17.31 -25.27
N ASP A 557 2.05 16.88 -26.17
CA ASP A 557 1.28 17.77 -27.05
C ASP A 557 0.43 18.78 -26.25
N LEU A 558 -0.21 18.33 -25.17
CA LEU A 558 -0.96 19.19 -24.26
C LEU A 558 -0.05 20.17 -23.51
N ARG A 559 1.00 19.68 -22.83
CA ARG A 559 1.92 20.55 -22.06
C ARG A 559 2.67 21.56 -22.95
N LEU A 560 3.08 21.17 -24.16
CA LEU A 560 3.75 22.05 -25.13
C LEU A 560 2.87 23.22 -25.57
N ASN A 561 1.53 23.05 -25.55
CA ASN A 561 0.56 24.08 -25.88
C ASN A 561 -0.04 24.77 -24.64
N GLY A 562 0.62 24.66 -23.49
CA GLY A 562 0.31 25.42 -22.27
C GLY A 562 -0.79 24.82 -21.39
N VAL A 563 -1.30 23.63 -21.71
CA VAL A 563 -2.33 22.95 -20.91
C VAL A 563 -1.75 22.48 -19.58
N SER A 564 -2.47 22.74 -18.48
CA SER A 564 -2.11 22.23 -17.13
C SER A 564 -2.46 20.75 -17.02
N VAL A 565 -1.47 19.86 -17.23
CA VAL A 565 -1.69 18.39 -17.23
C VAL A 565 -1.05 17.72 -16.01
N LYS A 566 -1.90 17.21 -15.10
CA LYS A 566 -1.55 16.25 -14.06
C LYS A 566 -1.63 14.83 -14.64
N THR A 567 -0.61 14.00 -14.40
CA THR A 567 -0.53 12.63 -14.93
C THR A 567 -0.34 11.63 -13.80
N ARG A 568 -1.15 10.56 -13.77
CA ARG A 568 -1.06 9.45 -12.81
C ARG A 568 -0.96 8.13 -13.58
N GLU A 569 0.03 7.31 -13.28
CA GLU A 569 0.11 5.92 -13.78
C GLU A 569 -0.05 4.99 -12.58
N ILE A 570 -1.05 4.11 -12.61
CA ILE A 570 -1.37 3.20 -11.51
C ILE A 570 -0.46 1.97 -11.61
N PRO A 571 0.45 1.71 -10.66
CA PRO A 571 1.49 0.70 -10.83
C PRO A 571 0.95 -0.73 -10.91
N ALA A 572 1.48 -1.54 -11.83
CA ALA A 572 1.02 -2.90 -12.15
C ALA A 572 -0.47 -3.07 -12.50
N THR A 573 -1.22 -1.99 -12.72
CA THR A 573 -2.60 -2.06 -13.19
C THR A 573 -2.64 -2.01 -14.72
N GLY A 574 -3.40 -2.93 -15.33
CA GLY A 574 -3.72 -2.89 -16.76
C GLY A 574 -4.78 -1.83 -17.09
N LYS A 575 -5.53 -2.01 -18.17
CA LYS A 575 -6.52 -0.98 -18.62
C LYS A 575 -7.47 -0.43 -17.54
N LYS A 576 -7.87 -1.26 -16.57
CA LYS A 576 -8.88 -0.91 -15.52
C LYS A 576 -8.36 0.02 -14.40
N CYS A 577 -7.58 1.03 -14.73
CA CYS A 577 -7.03 2.01 -13.77
C CYS A 577 -8.10 2.73 -12.92
N TRP A 578 -9.29 2.94 -13.48
CA TRP A 578 -10.46 3.51 -12.82
C TRP A 578 -10.95 2.75 -11.59
N ASN A 579 -10.57 1.47 -11.40
CA ASN A 579 -10.87 0.72 -10.18
C ASN A 579 -10.14 1.29 -8.94
N HIS A 580 -9.04 2.03 -9.14
CA HIS A 580 -8.17 2.59 -8.10
C HIS A 580 -8.50 4.05 -7.76
N LEU A 581 -9.72 4.51 -8.09
CA LEU A 581 -10.15 5.88 -7.75
C LEU A 581 -10.25 6.07 -6.23
N LEU A 582 -10.78 5.07 -5.51
CA LEU A 582 -10.95 5.14 -4.05
C LEU A 582 -9.65 5.05 -3.26
N GLU A 583 -8.59 4.51 -3.85
CA GLU A 583 -7.28 4.40 -3.18
C GLU A 583 -6.66 5.79 -2.93
N ASP A 584 -6.98 6.78 -3.78
CA ASP A 584 -6.54 8.18 -3.67
C ASP A 584 -7.75 9.15 -3.71
N ALA A 585 -8.95 8.72 -3.26
CA ALA A 585 -10.18 9.50 -3.41
C ALA A 585 -10.08 10.95 -2.91
N PRO A 586 -9.52 11.25 -1.72
CA PRO A 586 -9.36 12.63 -1.23
C PRO A 586 -8.57 13.51 -2.21
N ASP A 587 -7.40 13.04 -2.68
CA ASP A 587 -6.53 13.81 -3.58
C ASP A 587 -7.12 14.04 -4.98
N PHE A 588 -7.97 13.13 -5.45
CA PHE A 588 -8.68 13.31 -6.72
C PHE A 588 -9.86 14.28 -6.58
N PHE A 589 -10.73 14.07 -5.59
CA PHE A 589 -11.92 14.92 -5.43
C PHE A 589 -11.53 16.33 -5.01
N GLN A 590 -10.59 16.50 -4.09
CA GLN A 590 -10.03 17.81 -3.75
C GLN A 590 -9.51 18.53 -5.00
N TRP A 591 -8.66 17.86 -5.81
CA TRP A 591 -8.16 18.45 -7.05
C TRP A 591 -9.29 18.84 -8.01
N LEU A 592 -10.31 17.99 -8.19
CA LEU A 592 -11.41 18.23 -9.12
C LEU A 592 -12.27 19.42 -8.69
N PHE A 593 -12.71 19.45 -7.43
CA PHE A 593 -13.62 20.46 -6.90
C PHE A 593 -12.92 21.80 -6.59
N ASP A 594 -11.60 21.82 -6.47
CA ASP A 594 -10.79 23.06 -6.46
C ASP A 594 -10.76 23.77 -7.83
N GLN A 595 -11.05 23.07 -8.94
CA GLN A 595 -11.02 23.70 -10.25
C GLN A 595 -12.26 24.58 -10.47
N ARG A 596 -12.02 25.79 -10.99
CA ARG A 596 -13.05 26.76 -11.34
C ARG A 596 -12.65 27.54 -12.59
N LEU A 597 -13.60 27.79 -13.49
CA LEU A 597 -13.40 28.76 -14.57
C LEU A 597 -13.12 30.15 -13.96
N PRO A 598 -12.21 30.95 -14.55
CA PRO A 598 -12.01 32.33 -14.16
C PRO A 598 -13.34 33.11 -14.22
N ALA A 599 -13.54 34.04 -13.28
CA ALA A 599 -14.65 34.97 -13.39
C ALA A 599 -14.56 35.69 -14.74
N ARG A 600 -15.61 35.60 -15.56
CA ARG A 600 -15.68 36.35 -16.81
C ARG A 600 -15.66 37.84 -16.46
N GLU A 601 -14.63 38.55 -16.90
CA GLU A 601 -14.66 40.01 -16.96
C GLU A 601 -15.92 40.42 -17.76
N ARG A 602 -16.72 41.32 -17.19
CA ARG A 602 -18.00 41.78 -17.76
C ARG A 602 -17.82 42.97 -18.68
#